data_AF-A0AAE4V7F1-F1
#
_entry.id   AF-A0AAE4V7F1-F1
#
_cell.length_a   1.000
_cell.length_b   1.000
_cell.length_c   1.000
_cell.angle_alpha   90.00
_cell.angle_beta   90.00
_cell.angle_gamma   90.00
#
_symmetry.space_group_name_H-M   'P 1'
#
loop_
_entity.id
_entity.type
_entity.pdbx_description
1 polymer ?
#
loop_
_entity_poly.entity_id
_entity_poly.type
_entity_poly.pdbx_seq_one_letter_code
_entity_poly.pdbx_strand_id
1 'polypeptide(L)'
;MCRTFAELDYTPLMESGRVPAMVTLTYPRDWEIAAPDGASVKRHMVLWRKRFQREYGEPARYIWKLEFQRRGAPHIHLWMAPPISPGRSGRSFAQWLSETWAQVVDHPDPEQKVRHRLAGTAIDVRNGLKACDPKRLAIYFTKHSSPNLHGDKEYQHIVPELWRQPGRGPGRFWGVYGLKKAIAVVEVAQDAYLAARRIVRRWSRSQAVYGDSASRFPTAVVPRTATRLAPRVDRDTGVVAHRRVRRRQTLCNQGGLAGGYALVNDGPAFASQLAHAIA
;
A
#
# COMPACT_ATOMS: atom_id res chain seq x y z
N MET A 1 3.90 -6.33 -1.90
CA MET A 1 3.56 -4.91 -1.70
C MET A 1 4.79 -4.10 -1.26
N CYS A 2 5.37 -4.30 -0.06
CA CYS A 2 6.52 -3.50 0.41
C CYS A 2 7.68 -3.39 -0.60
N ARG A 3 8.12 -4.54 -1.15
CA ARG A 3 9.17 -4.58 -2.17
C ARG A 3 8.82 -3.71 -3.37
N THR A 4 7.61 -3.87 -3.92
CA THR A 4 7.15 -3.06 -5.05
C THR A 4 7.22 -1.58 -4.73
N PHE A 5 6.73 -1.15 -3.57
CA PHE A 5 6.75 0.28 -3.21
C PHE A 5 8.17 0.83 -3.06
N ALA A 6 9.11 0.03 -2.57
CA ALA A 6 10.51 0.41 -2.48
C ALA A 6 11.21 0.46 -3.85
N GLU A 7 10.69 -0.26 -4.84
CA GLU A 7 11.20 -0.30 -6.21
C GLU A 7 10.56 0.77 -7.12
N LEU A 8 9.54 1.51 -6.68
CA LEU A 8 8.86 2.49 -7.53
C LEU A 8 9.66 3.78 -7.66
N ASP A 9 9.65 4.33 -8.87
CA ASP A 9 10.06 5.69 -9.14
C ASP A 9 8.93 6.66 -8.77
N TYR A 10 9.14 7.45 -7.72
CA TYR A 10 8.20 8.45 -7.22
C TYR A 10 8.42 9.83 -7.83
N THR A 11 9.50 10.02 -8.59
CA THR A 11 9.89 11.29 -9.20
C THR A 11 8.71 11.96 -9.94
N PRO A 12 7.91 11.24 -10.76
CA PRO A 12 6.78 11.86 -11.46
C PRO A 12 5.64 12.37 -10.57
N LEU A 13 5.59 11.97 -9.29
CA LEU A 13 4.66 12.53 -8.30
C LEU A 13 5.27 13.70 -7.56
N MET A 14 6.56 13.64 -7.24
CA MET A 14 7.26 14.65 -6.44
C MET A 14 7.64 15.89 -7.27
N GLU A 15 8.09 15.72 -8.52
CA GLU A 15 8.48 16.82 -9.42
C GLU A 15 7.33 17.80 -9.70
N SER A 16 6.08 17.35 -9.51
CA SER A 16 4.93 18.24 -9.65
C SER A 16 4.92 19.38 -8.64
N GLY A 17 5.72 19.31 -7.57
CA GLY A 17 5.71 20.25 -6.44
C GLY A 17 4.42 20.19 -5.62
N ARG A 18 3.49 19.30 -5.96
CA ARG A 18 2.19 19.17 -5.31
C ARG A 18 2.31 18.28 -4.08
N VAL A 19 1.51 18.62 -3.08
CA VAL A 19 1.45 17.83 -1.84
C VAL A 19 0.70 16.52 -2.09
N PRO A 20 1.29 15.35 -1.80
CA PRO A 20 0.57 14.08 -1.88
C PRO A 20 -0.63 14.05 -0.93
N ALA A 21 -1.72 13.41 -1.35
CA ALA A 21 -2.94 13.23 -0.59
C ALA A 21 -3.46 11.80 -0.72
N MET A 22 -4.22 11.37 0.29
CA MET A 22 -5.04 10.18 0.19
C MET A 22 -6.42 10.56 -0.36
N VAL A 23 -6.65 10.25 -1.62
CA VAL A 23 -7.94 10.45 -2.29
C VAL A 23 -8.76 9.18 -2.18
N THR A 24 -9.99 9.30 -1.71
CA THR A 24 -10.86 8.18 -1.45
C THR A 24 -12.07 8.23 -2.37
N LEU A 25 -12.40 7.09 -2.98
CA LEU A 25 -13.56 6.90 -3.84
C LEU A 25 -14.43 5.78 -3.27
N THR A 26 -15.71 6.04 -3.06
CA THR A 26 -16.69 5.07 -2.54
C THR A 26 -17.95 5.05 -3.38
N TYR A 27 -18.90 4.19 -3.05
CA TYR A 27 -20.12 3.98 -3.83
C TYR A 27 -21.38 4.51 -3.09
N PRO A 28 -22.53 4.69 -3.77
CA PRO A 28 -23.82 5.00 -3.15
C PRO A 28 -24.28 3.96 -2.12
N ARG A 29 -25.49 4.11 -1.55
CA ARG A 29 -26.07 3.12 -0.63
C ARG A 29 -26.25 1.77 -1.30
N ASP A 30 -26.86 1.77 -2.47
CA ASP A 30 -27.20 0.56 -3.21
C ASP A 30 -26.08 0.26 -4.22
N TRP A 31 -24.87 0.18 -3.68
CA TRP A 31 -23.63 0.06 -4.46
C TRP A 31 -23.63 -1.18 -5.34
N GLU A 32 -24.34 -2.24 -4.96
CA GLU A 32 -24.46 -3.51 -5.66
C GLU A 32 -25.00 -3.33 -7.08
N ILE A 33 -25.88 -2.34 -7.29
CA ILE A 33 -26.45 -2.01 -8.59
C ILE A 33 -25.37 -1.46 -9.53
N ALA A 34 -24.51 -0.59 -9.02
CA ALA A 34 -23.47 0.06 -9.82
C ALA A 34 -22.17 -0.76 -9.89
N ALA A 35 -21.89 -1.59 -8.89
CA ALA A 35 -20.66 -2.39 -8.78
C ALA A 35 -20.97 -3.86 -8.42
N PRO A 36 -21.69 -4.59 -9.29
CA PRO A 36 -22.08 -5.98 -9.03
C PRO A 36 -20.88 -6.95 -8.97
N ASP A 37 -19.72 -6.54 -9.49
CA ASP A 37 -18.49 -7.32 -9.49
C ASP A 37 -17.24 -6.44 -9.44
N GLY A 38 -16.09 -7.08 -9.21
CA GLY A 38 -14.80 -6.39 -9.20
C GLY A 38 -14.44 -5.75 -10.56
N ALA A 39 -14.92 -6.30 -11.67
CA ALA A 39 -14.63 -5.81 -13.02
C ALA A 39 -15.27 -4.43 -13.26
N SER A 40 -16.49 -4.24 -12.79
CA SER A 40 -17.24 -2.97 -12.80
C SER A 40 -16.45 -1.88 -12.07
N VAL A 41 -15.91 -2.20 -10.89
CA VAL A 41 -15.06 -1.27 -10.13
C VAL A 41 -13.78 -0.91 -10.89
N LYS A 42 -13.11 -1.88 -11.53
CA LYS A 42 -11.91 -1.57 -12.34
C LYS A 42 -12.26 -0.73 -13.57
N ARG A 43 -13.42 -0.98 -14.21
CA ARG A 43 -13.93 -0.16 -15.32
C ARG A 43 -14.15 1.28 -14.87
N HIS A 44 -14.76 1.52 -13.72
CA HIS A 44 -14.93 2.86 -13.16
C HIS A 44 -13.59 3.57 -12.96
N MET A 45 -12.59 2.89 -12.39
CA MET A 45 -11.23 3.46 -12.26
C MET A 45 -10.59 3.81 -13.61
N VAL A 46 -10.81 3.00 -14.67
CA VAL A 46 -10.36 3.31 -16.03
C VAL A 46 -11.06 4.56 -16.57
N LEU A 47 -12.37 4.65 -16.42
CA LEU A 47 -13.16 5.79 -16.90
C LEU A 47 -12.76 7.08 -16.19
N TRP A 48 -12.61 7.03 -14.87
CA TRP A 48 -12.15 8.16 -14.07
C TRP A 48 -10.78 8.66 -14.54
N ARG A 49 -9.82 7.75 -14.78
CA ARG A 49 -8.49 8.13 -15.31
C ARG A 49 -8.55 8.82 -16.67
N LYS A 50 -9.37 8.30 -17.59
CA LYS A 50 -9.56 8.92 -18.90
C LYS A 50 -10.15 10.32 -18.77
N ARG A 51 -11.08 10.52 -17.82
CA ARG A 51 -11.64 11.85 -17.52
C ARG A 51 -10.59 12.77 -16.88
N PHE A 52 -9.78 12.28 -15.94
CA PHE A 52 -8.67 13.04 -15.34
C PHE A 52 -7.70 13.57 -16.40
N GLN A 53 -7.27 12.71 -17.34
CA GLN A 53 -6.35 13.12 -18.39
C GLN A 53 -6.94 14.21 -19.29
N ARG A 54 -8.23 14.12 -19.61
CA ARG A 54 -8.93 15.16 -20.37
C ARG A 54 -9.05 16.46 -19.59
N GLU A 55 -9.35 16.38 -18.29
CA GLU A 55 -9.54 17.53 -17.42
C GLU A 55 -8.25 18.33 -17.20
N TYR A 56 -7.14 17.64 -16.92
CA TYR A 56 -5.89 18.26 -16.46
C TYR A 56 -4.76 18.23 -17.50
N GLY A 57 -4.98 17.59 -18.66
CA GLY A 57 -3.97 17.52 -19.73
C GLY A 57 -2.77 16.63 -19.41
N GLU A 58 -2.80 15.89 -18.29
CA GLU A 58 -1.71 15.03 -17.83
C GLU A 58 -2.26 13.67 -17.34
N PRO A 59 -1.46 12.59 -17.40
CA PRO A 59 -1.90 11.30 -16.89
C PRO A 59 -2.02 11.33 -15.36
N ALA A 60 -3.11 10.75 -14.83
CA ALA A 60 -3.19 10.45 -13.41
C ALA A 60 -2.05 9.50 -13.01
N ARG A 61 -1.43 9.75 -11.86
CA ARG A 61 -0.40 8.88 -11.27
C ARG A 61 -0.78 8.57 -9.84
N TYR A 62 -0.85 7.29 -9.49
CA TYR A 62 -1.26 6.90 -8.15
C TYR A 62 -0.90 5.47 -7.80
N ILE A 63 -0.80 5.23 -6.49
CA ILE A 63 -0.84 3.90 -5.90
C ILE A 63 -2.22 3.72 -5.31
N TRP A 64 -2.87 2.58 -5.57
CA TRP A 64 -4.22 2.36 -5.11
C TRP A 64 -4.39 1.09 -4.31
N LYS A 65 -5.38 1.10 -3.43
CA LYS A 65 -5.85 -0.04 -2.67
C LYS A 65 -7.36 -0.06 -2.62
N LEU A 66 -7.91 -1.26 -2.75
CA LEU A 66 -9.30 -1.58 -2.60
C LEU A 66 -9.52 -2.19 -1.21
N GLU A 67 -10.50 -1.65 -0.52
CA GLU A 67 -11.05 -2.09 0.75
C GLU A 67 -12.57 -2.14 0.63
N PHE A 68 -13.26 -2.65 1.65
CA PHE A 68 -14.71 -2.64 1.74
C PHE A 68 -15.17 -1.89 2.99
N GLN A 69 -16.23 -1.09 2.85
CA GLN A 69 -16.90 -0.50 4.00
C GLN A 69 -17.63 -1.59 4.80
N ARG A 70 -18.08 -1.30 6.04
CA ARG A 70 -18.82 -2.28 6.86
C ARG A 70 -20.07 -2.83 6.15
N ARG A 71 -20.70 -2.01 5.31
CA ARG A 71 -21.84 -2.37 4.46
C ARG A 71 -21.48 -3.16 3.19
N GLY A 72 -20.21 -3.52 3.00
CA GLY A 72 -19.73 -4.22 1.80
C GLY A 72 -19.39 -3.33 0.60
N ALA A 73 -19.74 -2.04 0.62
CA ALA A 73 -19.44 -1.14 -0.48
C ALA A 73 -17.92 -1.04 -0.79
N PRO A 74 -17.51 -1.17 -2.05
CA PRO A 74 -16.11 -1.00 -2.45
C PRO A 74 -15.60 0.38 -2.06
N HIS A 75 -14.37 0.44 -1.59
CA HIS A 75 -13.73 1.64 -1.09
C HIS A 75 -12.31 1.71 -1.62
N ILE A 76 -12.02 2.70 -2.45
CA ILE A 76 -10.75 2.80 -3.16
C ILE A 76 -9.96 3.97 -2.58
N HIS A 77 -8.80 3.66 -2.03
CA HIS A 77 -7.81 4.63 -1.61
C HIS A 77 -6.78 4.81 -2.71
N LEU A 78 -6.64 6.05 -3.20
CA LEU A 78 -5.64 6.48 -4.17
C LEU A 78 -4.65 7.41 -3.46
N TRP A 79 -3.41 6.98 -3.31
CA TRP A 79 -2.33 7.89 -2.95
C TRP A 79 -1.78 8.54 -4.21
N MET A 80 -1.95 9.86 -4.31
CA MET A 80 -1.62 10.66 -5.49
C MET A 80 -1.26 12.09 -5.11
N ALA A 81 -0.71 12.84 -6.07
CA ALA A 81 -0.48 14.28 -5.92
C ALA A 81 -1.59 15.04 -6.69
N PRO A 82 -2.71 15.41 -6.02
CA PRO A 82 -3.85 16.03 -6.69
C PRO A 82 -3.48 17.40 -7.29
N PRO A 83 -4.06 17.77 -8.46
CA PRO A 83 -3.92 19.11 -9.02
C PRO A 83 -4.34 20.20 -8.03
N ILE A 84 -3.54 21.27 -7.95
CA ILE A 84 -3.83 22.45 -7.12
C ILE A 84 -4.69 23.43 -7.91
N SER A 85 -4.32 23.68 -9.17
CA SER A 85 -5.06 24.56 -10.06
C SER A 85 -6.35 23.91 -10.58
N PRO A 86 -7.40 24.70 -10.84
CA PRO A 86 -8.58 24.21 -11.54
C PRO A 86 -8.23 23.58 -12.88
N GLY A 87 -9.00 22.56 -13.26
CA GLY A 87 -8.87 21.91 -14.56
C GLY A 87 -9.54 22.72 -15.68
N ARG A 88 -9.64 22.14 -16.86
CA ARG A 88 -10.32 22.76 -18.03
C ARG A 88 -11.75 23.21 -17.75
N SER A 89 -12.43 22.55 -16.80
CA SER A 89 -13.80 22.91 -16.43
C SER A 89 -13.90 24.12 -15.48
N GLY A 90 -12.77 24.69 -15.04
CA GLY A 90 -12.72 25.77 -14.06
C GLY A 90 -13.06 25.34 -12.62
N ARG A 91 -13.38 24.06 -12.41
CA ARG A 91 -13.68 23.51 -11.09
C ARG A 91 -12.41 23.22 -10.30
N SER A 92 -12.49 23.39 -8.97
CA SER A 92 -11.49 22.84 -8.06
C SER A 92 -11.42 21.31 -8.19
N PHE A 93 -10.28 20.71 -7.85
CA PHE A 93 -10.13 19.25 -7.89
C PHE A 93 -11.19 18.52 -7.06
N ALA A 94 -11.55 19.04 -5.88
CA ALA A 94 -12.57 18.42 -5.03
C ALA A 94 -13.95 18.40 -5.68
N GLN A 95 -14.39 19.52 -6.26
CA GLN A 95 -15.67 19.61 -6.97
C GLN A 95 -15.68 18.71 -8.20
N TRP A 96 -14.63 18.78 -9.03
CA TRP A 96 -14.50 17.94 -10.20
C TRP A 96 -14.48 16.46 -9.86
N LEU A 97 -13.76 16.06 -8.80
CA LEU A 97 -13.66 14.68 -8.34
C LEU A 97 -15.02 14.12 -7.92
N SER A 98 -15.74 14.87 -7.09
CA SER A 98 -17.08 14.52 -6.59
C SER A 98 -18.08 14.34 -7.75
N GLU A 99 -18.18 15.33 -8.64
CA GLU A 99 -19.08 15.27 -9.79
C GLU A 99 -18.71 14.14 -10.75
N THR A 100 -17.42 14.04 -11.09
CA THR A 100 -16.92 13.06 -12.05
C THR A 100 -17.10 11.65 -11.52
N TRP A 101 -16.83 11.41 -10.24
CA TRP A 101 -16.99 10.07 -9.67
C TRP A 101 -18.46 9.64 -9.65
N ALA A 102 -19.38 10.54 -9.28
CA ALA A 102 -20.82 10.27 -9.35
C ALA A 102 -21.28 9.93 -10.78
N GLN A 103 -20.78 10.66 -11.78
CA GLN A 103 -21.07 10.38 -13.20
C GLN A 103 -20.38 9.14 -13.76
N VAL A 104 -19.29 8.68 -13.16
CA VAL A 104 -18.59 7.45 -13.57
C VAL A 104 -19.30 6.22 -13.01
N VAL A 105 -19.79 6.30 -11.77
CA VAL A 105 -20.58 5.25 -11.12
C VAL A 105 -22.00 5.21 -11.68
N ASP A 106 -22.57 6.36 -12.00
CA ASP A 106 -23.82 6.53 -12.76
C ASP A 106 -25.00 5.68 -12.26
N HIS A 107 -25.26 5.73 -10.94
CA HIS A 107 -26.37 4.97 -10.35
C HIS A 107 -27.72 5.30 -11.02
N PRO A 108 -28.58 4.32 -11.33
CA PRO A 108 -29.83 4.59 -12.06
C PRO A 108 -30.80 5.52 -11.30
N ASP A 109 -30.86 5.38 -9.98
CA ASP A 109 -31.66 6.26 -9.11
C ASP A 109 -31.03 7.67 -8.97
N PRO A 110 -31.73 8.75 -9.39
CA PRO A 110 -31.29 10.14 -9.23
C PRO A 110 -31.02 10.56 -7.79
N GLU A 111 -31.78 10.07 -6.81
CA GLU A 111 -31.59 10.44 -5.40
C GLU A 111 -30.26 9.87 -4.87
N GLN A 112 -29.96 8.61 -5.22
CA GLN A 112 -28.67 7.98 -4.93
C GLN A 112 -27.52 8.72 -5.60
N LYS A 113 -27.70 9.21 -6.84
CA LYS A 113 -26.70 10.04 -7.54
C LYS A 113 -26.40 11.34 -6.79
N VAL A 114 -27.42 12.04 -6.31
CA VAL A 114 -27.26 13.29 -5.55
C VAL A 114 -26.52 13.03 -4.24
N ARG A 115 -26.93 12.02 -3.47
CA ARG A 115 -26.26 11.62 -2.22
C ARG A 115 -24.82 11.20 -2.46
N HIS A 116 -24.57 10.43 -3.52
CA HIS A 116 -23.24 9.96 -3.88
C HIS A 116 -22.32 11.11 -4.31
N ARG A 117 -22.83 12.12 -5.01
CA ARG A 117 -22.05 13.33 -5.29
C ARG A 117 -21.55 13.98 -4.00
N LEU A 118 -22.40 14.09 -2.98
CA LEU A 118 -22.04 14.76 -1.72
C LEU A 118 -21.08 13.95 -0.85
N ALA A 119 -21.18 12.62 -0.83
CA ALA A 119 -20.46 11.76 0.13
C ALA A 119 -19.57 10.67 -0.50
N GLY A 120 -19.48 10.63 -1.83
CA GLY A 120 -18.80 9.57 -2.59
C GLY A 120 -17.29 9.69 -2.64
N THR A 121 -16.74 10.84 -2.22
CA THR A 121 -15.30 11.14 -2.35
C THR A 121 -14.76 11.87 -1.13
N ALA A 122 -13.50 11.64 -0.78
CA ALA A 122 -12.79 12.39 0.26
C ALA A 122 -11.33 12.62 -0.12
N ILE A 123 -10.72 13.71 0.36
CA ILE A 123 -9.31 14.07 0.11
C ILE A 123 -8.65 14.35 1.47
N ASP A 124 -7.65 13.56 1.84
CA ASP A 124 -6.91 13.70 3.10
C ASP A 124 -5.43 13.99 2.84
N VAL A 125 -5.06 15.26 3.00
CA VAL A 125 -3.69 15.76 2.83
C VAL A 125 -2.81 15.37 4.02
N ARG A 126 -3.35 15.29 5.25
CA ARG A 126 -2.56 14.98 6.45
C ARG A 126 -2.02 13.56 6.40
N ASN A 127 -2.83 12.61 5.95
CA ASN A 127 -2.37 11.24 5.71
C ASN A 127 -1.44 11.14 4.50
N GLY A 128 -1.65 11.97 3.46
CA GLY A 128 -0.74 12.06 2.32
C GLY A 128 0.67 12.55 2.69
N LEU A 129 0.77 13.58 3.52
CA LEU A 129 2.03 14.13 4.03
C LEU A 129 2.83 13.13 4.88
N LYS A 130 2.15 12.31 5.69
CA LYS A 130 2.81 11.21 6.44
C LYS A 130 3.41 10.15 5.51
N ALA A 131 2.96 10.10 4.27
CA ALA A 131 3.33 9.12 3.26
C ALA A 131 4.22 9.68 2.14
N CYS A 132 4.83 10.87 2.33
CA CYS A 132 5.91 11.38 1.46
C CYS A 132 7.20 10.54 1.55
N ASP A 133 7.34 9.69 2.58
CA ASP A 133 8.42 8.71 2.71
C ASP A 133 7.94 7.36 2.12
N PRO A 134 8.58 6.81 1.06
CA PRO A 134 8.23 5.51 0.46
C PRO A 134 8.14 4.37 1.48
N LYS A 135 8.95 4.39 2.54
CA LYS A 135 8.91 3.42 3.63
C LYS A 135 7.66 3.60 4.48
N ARG A 136 7.28 4.83 4.82
CA ARG A 136 6.03 5.12 5.56
C ARG A 136 4.79 4.87 4.72
N LEU A 137 4.84 5.15 3.41
CA LEU A 137 3.80 4.80 2.45
C LEU A 137 3.61 3.28 2.38
N ALA A 138 4.71 2.52 2.29
CA ALA A 138 4.67 1.06 2.35
C ALA A 138 4.10 0.57 3.68
N ILE A 139 4.54 1.13 4.81
CA ILE A 139 3.99 0.80 6.14
C ILE A 139 2.51 1.15 6.21
N TYR A 140 2.07 2.29 5.68
CA TYR A 140 0.67 2.71 5.68
C TYR A 140 -0.20 1.70 4.94
N PHE A 141 0.11 1.43 3.67
CA PHE A 141 -0.66 0.46 2.87
C PHE A 141 -0.57 -0.95 3.43
N THR A 142 0.58 -1.38 3.98
CA THR A 142 0.75 -2.73 4.55
C THR A 142 0.15 -2.90 5.93
N LYS A 143 0.19 -1.89 6.80
CA LYS A 143 -0.52 -1.87 8.10
C LYS A 143 -2.02 -1.96 7.87
N HIS A 144 -2.53 -1.20 6.90
CA HIS A 144 -3.92 -1.30 6.51
C HIS A 144 -4.24 -2.63 5.82
N SER A 145 -3.26 -3.40 5.33
CA SER A 145 -3.49 -4.69 4.63
C SER A 145 -3.17 -5.92 5.48
N SER A 146 -2.68 -5.72 6.72
CA SER A 146 -2.29 -6.82 7.61
C SER A 146 -3.46 -7.15 8.52
N PRO A 147 -3.89 -8.42 8.62
CA PRO A 147 -4.87 -8.84 9.61
C PRO A 147 -4.32 -8.51 11.01
N ASN A 148 -4.97 -7.57 11.68
CA ASN A 148 -4.73 -7.37 13.10
C ASN A 148 -5.80 -8.18 13.80
N LEU A 149 -5.42 -9.35 14.34
CA LEU A 149 -6.32 -10.30 15.03
C LEU A 149 -7.24 -9.68 16.09
N HIS A 150 -7.00 -8.43 16.50
CA HIS A 150 -7.76 -7.67 17.50
C HIS A 150 -8.14 -6.26 17.00
N GLY A 151 -8.14 -6.02 15.69
CA GLY A 151 -8.31 -4.70 15.10
C GLY A 151 -9.72 -4.48 14.54
N ASP A 152 -10.35 -3.36 14.89
CA ASP A 152 -11.71 -2.96 14.46
C ASP A 152 -11.92 -2.81 12.93
N LYS A 153 -10.87 -3.02 12.13
CA LYS A 153 -10.81 -2.77 10.69
C LYS A 153 -10.59 -4.01 9.82
N GLU A 154 -10.54 -5.22 10.40
CA GLU A 154 -10.36 -6.45 9.60
C GLU A 154 -11.45 -6.64 8.54
N TYR A 155 -12.67 -6.13 8.80
CA TYR A 155 -13.78 -6.16 7.84
C TYR A 155 -13.44 -5.55 6.48
N GLN A 156 -12.46 -4.64 6.41
CA GLN A 156 -12.06 -3.95 5.19
C GLN A 156 -11.47 -4.89 4.12
N HIS A 157 -11.10 -6.12 4.48
CA HIS A 157 -10.58 -7.13 3.56
C HIS A 157 -11.57 -8.25 3.24
N ILE A 158 -12.74 -8.23 3.86
CA ILE A 158 -13.77 -9.24 3.64
C ILE A 158 -14.48 -8.91 2.33
N VAL A 159 -14.36 -9.83 1.36
CA VAL A 159 -15.04 -9.70 0.07
C VAL A 159 -16.54 -9.90 0.26
N PRO A 160 -17.40 -8.97 -0.23
CA PRO A 160 -18.85 -9.13 -0.18
C PRO A 160 -19.29 -10.42 -0.86
N GLU A 161 -20.35 -11.06 -0.36
CA GLU A 161 -20.87 -12.34 -0.87
C GLU A 161 -21.09 -12.30 -2.38
N LEU A 162 -21.66 -11.20 -2.89
CA LEU A 162 -21.95 -10.96 -4.30
C LEU A 162 -20.72 -11.17 -5.21
N TRP A 163 -19.52 -10.88 -4.70
CA TRP A 163 -18.27 -10.97 -5.45
C TRP A 163 -17.53 -12.29 -5.25
N ARG A 164 -18.00 -13.18 -4.36
CA ARG A 164 -17.35 -14.48 -4.13
C ARG A 164 -17.68 -15.51 -5.21
N GLN A 165 -18.70 -15.24 -6.02
CA GLN A 165 -19.04 -16.08 -7.16
C GLN A 165 -17.88 -16.15 -8.17
N PRO A 166 -17.67 -17.31 -8.83
CA PRO A 166 -16.65 -17.46 -9.86
C PRO A 166 -16.74 -16.34 -10.91
N GLY A 167 -15.63 -15.69 -11.21
CA GLY A 167 -15.55 -14.59 -12.18
C GLY A 167 -15.99 -13.20 -11.68
N ARG A 168 -16.60 -13.08 -10.49
CA ARG A 168 -17.06 -11.79 -9.94
C ARG A 168 -16.11 -11.14 -8.94
N GLY A 169 -15.03 -11.84 -8.60
CA GLY A 169 -14.07 -11.44 -7.58
C GLY A 169 -13.44 -10.06 -7.81
N PRO A 170 -12.87 -9.47 -6.74
CA PRO A 170 -12.23 -8.15 -6.79
C PRO A 170 -10.98 -8.08 -7.70
N GLY A 171 -10.46 -9.23 -8.12
CA GLY A 171 -9.16 -9.36 -8.75
C GLY A 171 -8.06 -8.87 -7.81
N ARG A 172 -7.23 -7.92 -8.28
CA ARG A 172 -6.22 -7.30 -7.42
C ARG A 172 -6.86 -6.36 -6.39
N PHE A 173 -6.40 -6.44 -5.15
CA PHE A 173 -6.75 -5.52 -4.06
C PHE A 173 -5.91 -4.25 -4.03
N TRP A 174 -4.84 -4.18 -4.80
CA TRP A 174 -3.99 -3.01 -4.87
C TRP A 174 -3.28 -2.97 -6.22
N GLY A 175 -2.72 -1.81 -6.54
CA GLY A 175 -1.90 -1.68 -7.72
C GLY A 175 -1.31 -0.30 -7.85
N VAL A 176 -0.67 -0.09 -8.99
CA VAL A 176 0.05 1.13 -9.32
C VAL A 176 -0.38 1.56 -10.71
N TYR A 177 -0.51 2.86 -10.94
CA TYR A 177 -0.78 3.42 -12.25
C TYR A 177 0.07 4.67 -12.48
N GLY A 178 0.65 4.76 -13.68
CA GLY A 178 1.46 5.91 -14.09
C GLY A 178 2.84 6.02 -13.40
N LEU A 179 3.24 5.01 -12.61
CA LEU A 179 4.58 4.90 -12.02
C LEU A 179 5.27 3.64 -12.54
N LYS A 180 6.59 3.72 -12.69
CA LYS A 180 7.45 2.62 -13.13
C LYS A 180 8.34 2.17 -11.99
N LYS A 181 8.93 0.99 -12.12
CA LYS A 181 9.98 0.56 -11.19
C LYS A 181 11.32 1.16 -11.62
N ALA A 182 12.09 1.67 -10.67
CA ALA A 182 13.48 2.05 -10.82
C ALA A 182 14.35 0.97 -10.18
N ILE A 183 14.79 0.00 -10.98
CA ILE A 183 15.64 -1.11 -10.55
C ILE A 183 16.91 -1.09 -11.40
N ALA A 184 18.06 -1.19 -10.73
CA ALA A 184 19.33 -1.48 -11.36
C ALA A 184 19.81 -2.85 -10.86
N VAL A 185 20.34 -3.66 -11.78
CA VAL A 185 21.00 -4.94 -11.47
C VAL A 185 22.47 -4.78 -11.80
N VAL A 186 23.33 -5.18 -10.88
CA VAL A 186 24.79 -5.07 -11.02
C VAL A 186 25.38 -6.44 -10.77
N GLU A 187 26.23 -6.90 -11.70
CA GLU A 187 27.05 -8.08 -11.49
C GLU A 187 28.26 -7.73 -10.63
N VAL A 188 28.55 -8.58 -9.66
CA VAL A 188 29.67 -8.40 -8.72
C VAL A 188 30.40 -9.72 -8.56
N ALA A 189 31.69 -9.64 -8.24
CA ALA A 189 32.46 -10.81 -7.87
C ALA A 189 31.87 -11.51 -6.64
N GLN A 190 32.13 -12.81 -6.50
CA GLN A 190 31.52 -13.64 -5.46
C GLN A 190 31.87 -13.18 -4.04
N ASP A 191 33.10 -12.76 -3.82
CA ASP A 191 33.61 -12.19 -2.57
C ASP A 191 32.92 -10.86 -2.23
N ALA A 192 32.80 -9.95 -3.21
CA ALA A 192 32.06 -8.69 -3.07
C ALA A 192 30.57 -8.94 -2.74
N TYR A 193 29.95 -9.94 -3.38
CA TYR A 193 28.59 -10.38 -3.04
C TYR A 193 28.49 -10.85 -1.57
N LEU A 194 29.44 -11.68 -1.12
CA LEU A 194 29.44 -12.18 0.26
C LEU A 194 29.64 -11.06 1.27
N ALA A 195 30.52 -10.09 0.98
CA ALA A 195 30.75 -8.89 1.79
C ALA A 195 29.49 -8.02 1.86
N ALA A 196 28.93 -7.65 0.69
CA ALA A 196 27.70 -6.87 0.59
C ALA A 196 26.54 -7.53 1.34
N ARG A 197 26.35 -8.84 1.17
CA ARG A 197 25.34 -9.63 1.88
C ARG A 197 25.52 -9.54 3.40
N ARG A 198 26.75 -9.61 3.92
CA ARG A 198 27.00 -9.48 5.36
C ARG A 198 26.67 -8.08 5.87
N ILE A 199 27.09 -7.04 5.15
CA ILE A 199 26.82 -5.63 5.48
C ILE A 199 25.31 -5.37 5.49
N VAL A 200 24.60 -5.67 4.39
CA VAL A 200 23.16 -5.46 4.27
C VAL A 200 22.38 -6.22 5.35
N ARG A 201 22.78 -7.47 5.65
CA ARG A 201 22.15 -8.23 6.75
C ARG A 201 22.41 -7.61 8.11
N ARG A 202 23.63 -7.13 8.38
CA ARG A 202 23.97 -6.46 9.64
C ARG A 202 23.22 -5.15 9.78
N TRP A 203 23.19 -4.33 8.74
CA TRP A 203 22.44 -3.08 8.67
C TRP A 203 20.95 -3.32 8.90
N SER A 204 20.34 -4.24 8.15
CA SER A 204 18.92 -4.56 8.30
C SER A 204 18.60 -5.03 9.73
N ARG A 205 19.52 -5.76 10.38
CA ARG A 205 19.39 -6.18 11.78
C ARG A 205 19.55 -5.03 12.78
N SER A 206 20.37 -4.01 12.48
CA SER A 206 20.57 -2.85 13.37
C SER A 206 19.46 -1.81 13.27
N GLN A 207 18.68 -1.82 12.18
CA GLN A 207 17.51 -0.95 12.05
C GLN A 207 16.46 -1.29 13.11
N ALA A 208 16.44 -0.46 14.15
CA ALA A 208 15.49 -0.50 15.26
C ALA A 208 14.04 -0.39 14.77
N VAL A 209 13.17 -1.21 15.36
CA VAL A 209 11.74 -0.92 15.39
C VAL A 209 11.56 -0.13 16.69
N TYR A 210 11.17 1.15 16.57
CA TYR A 210 10.77 1.93 17.74
C TYR A 210 9.62 1.20 18.44
N GLY A 211 9.74 1.04 19.75
CA GLY A 211 8.70 0.45 20.57
C GLY A 211 7.41 1.27 20.51
N ASP A 212 6.36 0.75 21.14
CA ASP A 212 5.11 1.49 21.31
C ASP A 212 5.42 2.91 21.84
N SER A 213 4.90 3.92 21.16
CA SER A 213 5.03 5.32 21.54
C SER A 213 4.39 5.61 22.91
N ALA A 214 3.49 4.74 23.39
CA ALA A 214 2.92 4.78 24.73
C ALA A 214 3.78 4.05 25.79
N SER A 215 4.85 3.35 25.40
CA SER A 215 5.74 2.68 26.34
C SER A 215 6.68 3.68 27.02
N ARG A 216 7.06 3.37 28.27
CA ARG A 216 7.99 4.15 29.10
C ARG A 216 9.37 4.38 28.45
N PHE A 217 9.76 3.54 27.47
CA PHE A 217 11.00 3.66 26.70
C PHE A 217 10.71 3.60 25.20
N PRO A 218 10.15 4.67 24.59
CA PRO A 218 9.68 4.66 23.20
C PRO A 218 10.82 4.49 22.17
N THR A 219 12.07 4.71 22.59
CA THR A 219 13.30 4.52 21.80
C THR A 219 13.98 3.18 22.02
N ALA A 220 13.43 2.28 22.85
CA ALA A 220 14.00 0.95 23.01
C ALA A 220 14.01 0.22 21.66
N VAL A 221 15.22 -0.06 21.17
CA VAL A 221 15.45 -0.88 19.97
C VAL A 221 14.84 -2.25 20.23
N VAL A 222 13.62 -2.50 19.73
CA VAL A 222 13.03 -3.83 19.88
C VAL A 222 13.81 -4.77 18.95
N PRO A 223 14.53 -5.77 19.50
CA PRO A 223 15.19 -6.76 18.67
C PRO A 223 14.10 -7.44 17.84
N ARG A 224 14.28 -7.55 16.51
CA ARG A 224 13.34 -8.20 15.57
C ARG A 224 13.11 -9.68 15.93
N THR A 225 12.41 -9.92 17.02
CA THR A 225 12.16 -11.21 17.61
C THR A 225 10.69 -11.30 17.97
N ALA A 226 10.06 -12.41 17.61
CA ALA A 226 8.73 -12.78 18.02
C ALA A 226 8.83 -13.95 18.98
N THR A 227 7.96 -13.97 19.98
CA THR A 227 7.67 -15.20 20.71
C THR A 227 6.93 -16.13 19.74
N ARG A 228 7.53 -17.27 19.42
CA ARG A 228 6.95 -18.34 18.61
C ARG A 228 6.66 -19.53 19.53
N LEU A 229 5.56 -20.22 19.30
CA LEU A 229 5.34 -21.55 19.86
C LEU A 229 6.06 -22.54 18.95
N ALA A 230 7.11 -23.17 19.44
CA ALA A 230 7.79 -24.24 18.72
C ALA A 230 7.26 -25.59 19.21
N PRO A 231 6.76 -26.45 18.31
CA PRO A 231 6.36 -27.80 18.68
C PRO A 231 7.59 -28.59 19.11
N ARG A 232 7.42 -29.38 20.17
CA ARG A 232 8.34 -30.40 20.63
C ARG A 232 7.55 -31.69 20.66
N VAL A 233 7.88 -32.59 19.75
CA VAL A 233 7.28 -33.92 19.69
C VAL A 233 8.08 -34.81 20.63
N ASP A 234 7.39 -35.38 21.60
CA ASP A 234 7.92 -36.48 22.39
C ASP A 234 8.06 -37.70 21.47
N ARG A 235 9.26 -38.28 21.39
CA ARG A 235 9.56 -39.32 20.39
C ARG A 235 8.98 -40.68 20.73
N ASP A 236 8.70 -40.92 22.00
CA ASP A 236 8.25 -42.22 22.50
C ASP A 236 6.72 -42.27 22.60
N THR A 237 6.09 -41.12 22.89
CA THR A 237 4.62 -41.01 23.05
C THR A 237 3.92 -40.29 21.90
N GLY A 238 4.66 -39.62 21.01
CA GLY A 238 4.11 -38.83 19.90
C GLY A 238 3.40 -37.53 20.33
N VAL A 239 3.34 -37.22 21.63
CA VAL A 239 2.65 -36.04 22.16
C VAL A 239 3.37 -34.76 21.73
N VAL A 240 2.62 -33.81 21.15
CA VAL A 240 3.14 -32.51 20.72
C VAL A 240 2.96 -31.46 21.82
N ALA A 241 4.01 -31.18 22.57
CA ALA A 241 4.05 -30.06 23.50
C ALA A 241 4.54 -28.79 22.80
N HIS A 242 4.01 -27.63 23.18
CA HIS A 242 4.43 -26.35 22.62
C HIS A 242 5.28 -25.58 23.62
N ARG A 243 6.50 -25.19 23.23
CA ARG A 243 7.33 -24.28 24.03
C ARG A 243 7.37 -22.87 23.44
N ARG A 244 7.27 -21.86 24.30
CA ARG A 244 7.52 -20.47 23.90
C ARG A 244 9.02 -20.28 23.67
N VAL A 245 9.40 -19.92 22.46
CA VAL A 245 10.77 -19.57 22.09
C VAL A 245 10.81 -18.18 21.50
N ARG A 246 11.81 -17.38 21.87
CA ARG A 246 12.06 -16.10 21.21
C ARG A 246 12.85 -16.38 19.92
N ARG A 247 12.23 -16.18 18.76
CA ARG A 247 12.83 -16.40 17.44
C ARG A 247 12.83 -15.10 16.66
N ARG A 248 13.81 -14.91 15.77
CA ARG A 248 13.85 -13.70 14.94
C ARG A 248 12.66 -13.67 13.98
N GLN A 249 12.05 -12.50 13.80
CA GLN A 249 11.05 -12.31 12.75
C GLN A 249 11.76 -12.25 11.40
N THR A 250 11.37 -13.12 10.48
CA THR A 250 11.78 -13.06 9.08
C THR A 250 10.88 -12.06 8.38
N LEU A 251 11.40 -10.87 8.08
CA LEU A 251 10.76 -9.93 7.17
C LEU A 251 11.23 -10.29 5.75
N CYS A 252 10.32 -10.36 4.78
CA CYS A 252 10.58 -10.83 3.41
C CYS A 252 11.26 -12.20 3.41
N ASN A 253 10.47 -13.28 3.38
CA ASN A 253 10.97 -14.66 3.32
C ASN A 253 11.56 -14.98 1.93
N GLN A 254 12.66 -14.31 1.58
CA GLN A 254 13.55 -14.76 0.54
C GLN A 254 14.55 -15.69 1.25
N GLY A 255 14.60 -16.96 0.85
CA GLY A 255 15.32 -18.01 1.56
C GLY A 255 16.79 -17.68 1.88
N GLY A 256 17.44 -18.50 2.70
CA GLY A 256 18.81 -18.25 3.22
C GLY A 256 19.90 -17.97 2.16
N LEU A 257 19.62 -18.31 0.89
CA LEU A 257 20.45 -18.10 -0.29
C LEU A 257 20.30 -16.68 -0.92
N ALA A 258 19.24 -15.93 -0.61
CA ALA A 258 19.04 -14.59 -1.14
C ALA A 258 19.67 -13.53 -0.20
N GLY A 259 20.89 -13.10 -0.50
CA GLY A 259 21.43 -11.72 -0.44
C GLY A 259 21.23 -10.76 0.75
N GLY A 260 20.26 -10.92 1.65
CA GLY A 260 19.81 -9.85 2.54
C GLY A 260 19.08 -8.74 1.78
N TYR A 261 18.41 -7.84 2.50
CA TYR A 261 17.80 -6.63 1.91
C TYR A 261 17.85 -5.45 2.89
N ALA A 262 17.89 -4.24 2.34
CA ALA A 262 17.77 -2.98 3.05
C ALA A 262 16.57 -2.19 2.50
N LEU A 263 15.81 -1.54 3.39
CA LEU A 263 14.77 -0.57 3.02
C LEU A 263 15.17 0.76 3.63
N VAL A 264 15.66 1.65 2.77
CA VAL A 264 16.24 2.96 3.11
C VAL A 264 15.43 4.07 2.44
N ASN A 265 15.53 5.28 3.00
CA ASN A 265 14.88 6.45 2.42
C ASN A 265 15.69 7.01 1.24
N ASP A 266 17.03 6.82 1.28
CA ASP A 266 17.94 7.18 0.21
C ASP A 266 18.67 5.93 -0.30
N GLY A 267 18.06 5.30 -1.31
CA GLY A 267 18.59 4.11 -1.99
C GLY A 267 19.94 4.38 -2.69
N PRO A 268 20.03 5.44 -3.52
CA PRO A 268 21.27 5.80 -4.21
C PRO A 268 22.46 6.04 -3.26
N ALA A 269 22.28 6.80 -2.17
CA ALA A 269 23.36 7.04 -1.23
C ALA A 269 23.80 5.75 -0.51
N PHE A 270 22.83 4.91 -0.11
CA PHE A 270 23.15 3.60 0.49
C PHE A 270 23.92 2.70 -0.48
N ALA A 271 23.50 2.65 -1.76
CA ALA A 271 24.18 1.86 -2.78
C ALA A 271 25.60 2.37 -3.05
N SER A 272 25.80 3.69 -3.11
CA SER A 272 27.13 4.30 -3.25
C SER A 272 28.04 3.95 -2.08
N GLN A 273 27.56 4.10 -0.84
CA GLN A 273 28.35 3.71 0.36
C GLN A 273 28.65 2.22 0.40
N LEU A 274 27.70 1.37 -0.02
CA LEU A 274 27.91 -0.06 -0.10
C LEU A 274 28.98 -0.40 -1.13
N ALA A 275 28.99 0.26 -2.29
CA ALA A 275 30.00 0.08 -3.32
C ALA A 275 31.41 0.42 -2.79
N HIS A 276 31.57 1.54 -2.09
CA HIS A 276 32.84 1.92 -1.47
C HIS A 276 33.31 0.92 -0.40
N ALA A 277 32.38 0.24 0.28
CA ALA A 277 32.72 -0.71 1.35
C ALA A 277 33.06 -2.12 0.84
N ILE A 278 32.83 -2.42 -0.44
CA ILE A 278 33.08 -3.74 -1.04
C ILE A 278 34.07 -3.70 -2.21
N ALA A 279 34.51 -2.50 -2.61
CA ALA A 279 35.64 -2.29 -3.51
C ALA A 279 36.95 -2.52 -2.76
#